data_AF-A0AAW9NUE9-F1
#
_entry.id   AF-A0AAW9NUE9-F1
#
_cell.length_a   1.000
_cell.length_b   1.000
_cell.length_c   1.000
_cell.angle_alpha   90.00
_cell.angle_beta   90.00
_cell.angle_gamma   90.00
#
_symmetry.space_group_name_H-M   'P 1'
#
loop_
_entity.id
_entity.type
_entity.pdbx_description
1 polymer ?
#
loop_
_entity_poly.entity_id
_entity_poly.type
_entity_poly.pdbx_seq_one_letter_code
_entity_poly.pdbx_strand_id
1 'polypeptide(L)' 'MIMTETWWEAIFSGPLSIGVNEQKLLELEDESFLYFTMPPLQQEELQSP' A
#
# COMPACT_ATOMS: atom_id res chain seq x y z
N MET A 1 -14.06 -17.84 11.63
CA MET A 1 -13.32 -17.10 10.58
C MET A 1 -12.56 -16.01 11.31
N ILE A 2 -11.22 -16.05 11.28
CA ILE A 2 -10.40 -15.00 11.89
C ILE A 2 -10.45 -13.86 10.88
N MET A 3 -11.24 -12.82 11.14
CA MET A 3 -11.28 -11.65 10.26
C MET A 3 -10.00 -10.87 10.54
N THR A 4 -9.09 -10.86 9.58
CA THR A 4 -7.97 -9.93 9.59
C THR A 4 -8.53 -8.55 9.32
N GLU A 5 -8.56 -7.69 10.34
CA GLU A 5 -8.97 -6.29 10.19
C GLU A 5 -8.02 -5.62 9.18
N THR A 6 -8.55 -5.17 8.05
CA THR A 6 -7.75 -4.43 7.06
C THR A 6 -7.56 -2.99 7.53
N TRP A 7 -6.33 -2.49 7.48
CA TRP A 7 -5.97 -1.19 8.07
C TRP A 7 -6.78 -0.01 7.50
N TRP A 8 -7.25 -0.12 6.25
CA TRP A 8 -8.03 0.90 5.56
C TRP A 8 -9.55 0.79 5.78
N GLU A 9 -10.04 -0.31 6.35
CA GLU A 9 -11.48 -0.60 6.48
C GLU A 9 -12.20 0.49 7.29
N ALA A 10 -11.62 0.87 8.42
CA ALA A 10 -12.16 1.95 9.25
C ALA A 10 -12.23 3.30 8.51
N ILE A 11 -11.32 3.55 7.56
CA ILE A 11 -11.23 4.80 6.81
C ILE A 11 -12.35 4.92 5.77
N PHE A 12 -12.63 3.83 5.05
CA PHE A 12 -13.61 3.81 3.95
C PHE A 12 -14.97 3.23 4.38
N SER A 13 -15.23 3.15 5.68
CA SER A 13 -16.50 2.68 6.23
C SER A 13 -17.53 3.80 6.43
N GLY A 14 -18.77 3.42 6.72
CA GLY A 14 -19.83 4.36 7.10
C GLY A 14 -20.17 5.34 5.96
N PRO A 15 -20.32 6.65 6.23
CA PRO A 15 -20.68 7.63 5.20
C PRO A 15 -19.68 7.74 4.05
N LEU A 16 -18.42 7.38 4.29
CA LEU A 16 -17.35 7.42 3.29
C LEU A 16 -17.35 6.21 2.36
N SER A 17 -18.17 5.20 2.63
CA SER A 17 -18.34 4.04 1.73
C SER A 17 -19.08 4.39 0.44
N ILE A 18 -19.83 5.51 0.42
CA ILE A 18 -20.61 5.93 -0.74
C ILE A 18 -19.69 6.57 -1.79
N GLY A 19 -19.66 5.99 -2.99
CA GLY A 19 -18.86 6.51 -4.10
C GLY A 19 -17.39 6.12 -4.06
N VAL A 20 -17.01 5.18 -3.19
CA VAL A 20 -15.68 4.59 -3.21
C VAL A 20 -15.51 3.77 -4.49
N ASN A 21 -14.37 3.94 -5.15
CA ASN A 21 -14.02 3.11 -6.28
C ASN A 21 -13.46 1.77 -5.76
N GLU A 22 -14.26 0.72 -5.87
CA GLU A 22 -13.89 -0.64 -5.45
C GLU A 22 -12.62 -1.15 -6.13
N GLN A 23 -12.38 -0.77 -7.39
CA GLN A 23 -11.16 -1.17 -8.10
C GLN A 23 -9.90 -0.58 -7.46
N LYS A 24 -10.00 0.66 -6.94
CA LYS A 24 -8.90 1.30 -6.21
C LYS A 24 -8.73 0.78 -4.79
N LEU A 25 -9.81 0.29 -4.17
CA LEU A 25 -9.73 -0.37 -2.86
C LEU A 25 -8.88 -1.66 -2.95
N LEU A 26 -8.98 -2.40 -4.05
CA LEU A 26 -8.16 -3.60 -4.27
C LEU A 26 -6.66 -3.29 -4.32
N GLU A 27 -6.25 -2.10 -4.79
CA GLU A 27 -4.85 -1.69 -4.79
C GLU A 27 -4.29 -1.54 -3.37
N LEU A 28 -5.15 -1.30 -2.37
CA LEU A 28 -4.73 -1.19 -0.96
C LEU A 28 -4.42 -2.55 -0.32
N GLU A 29 -4.86 -3.66 -0.92
CA GLU A 29 -4.52 -5.02 -0.47
C GLU A 29 -3.04 -5.35 -0.66
N ASP A 30 -2.41 -4.76 -1.68
CA ASP A 30 -1.01 -5.03 -2.02
C ASP A 30 -0.04 -4.39 -1.00
N GLU A 31 -0.48 -3.35 -0.28
CA GLU A 31 0.27 -2.60 0.77
C GLU A 31 1.67 -2.07 0.35
N SER A 32 2.14 -2.34 -0.86
CA SER A 32 3.47 -1.98 -1.36
C SER A 32 3.71 -0.47 -1.34
N PHE A 33 2.64 0.31 -1.53
CA PHE A 33 2.66 1.77 -1.49
C PHE A 33 3.01 2.35 -0.11
N LEU A 34 2.83 1.58 0.98
CA LEU A 34 3.20 2.01 2.33
C LEU A 34 4.72 2.06 2.53
N TYR A 35 5.45 1.28 1.73
CA TYR A 35 6.89 1.16 1.85
C TYR A 35 7.56 2.16 0.93
N PHE A 36 8.57 2.84 1.45
CA PHE A 36 9.48 3.59 0.61
C PHE A 36 10.19 2.61 -0.33
N THR A 37 9.86 2.66 -1.61
CA THR A 37 10.77 2.19 -2.63
C THR A 37 11.99 3.09 -2.55
N MET A 38 13.04 2.64 -1.88
CA MET A 38 14.34 3.24 -2.13
C MET A 38 14.52 3.12 -3.64
N PRO A 39 14.62 4.24 -4.40
CA PRO A 39 15.09 4.13 -5.77
C PRO A 39 16.39 3.32 -5.69
N PRO A 40 16.63 2.38 -6.62
CA PRO A 40 17.86 1.60 -6.57
C PRO A 40 18.98 2.61 -6.41
N LEU A 41 19.60 2.62 -5.22
CA LEU A 41 20.84 3.35 -5.02
C LEU A 41 21.69 2.84 -6.16
N GLN A 42 22.13 3.74 -7.05
CA GLN A 42 23.11 3.38 -8.04
C GLN A 42 24.27 2.76 -7.25
N GLN A 43 24.34 1.43 -7.23
CA GLN A 43 25.35 0.65 -6.50
C GLN A 43 26.73 0.80 -7.17
N GLU A 44 26.98 1.92 -7.84
CA GLU A 44 28.16 2.16 -8.67
C GLU A 44 29.33 2.80 -7.92
N GLU A 45 29.20 3.19 -6.64
CA GLU A 45 30.31 3.86 -5.93
C GLU A 45 30.97 3.06 -4.79
N LEU A 46 30.67 1.76 -4.62
CA LEU A 46 31.39 0.97 -3.61
C LEU A 46 31.98 -0.37 -4.09
N GLN A 47 32.18 -0.55 -5.40
CA GLN A 47 32.99 -1.66 -5.91
C GLN A 47 33.72 -1.25 -7.21
N SER A 48 34.81 -0.49 -7.09
CA SER A 48 35.92 -0.47 -8.07
C SER A 48 37.11 0.34 -7.52
N PRO A 49 38.37 -0.13 -7.59
CA PRO A 49 38.89 -1.50 -7.61
C PRO A 49 39.45 -1.97 -6.25
#